data_AF-A0A0W1FNN4-F1
#
_entry.id   AF-A0A0W1FNN4-F1
#
_cell.length_a   1.000
_cell.length_b   1.000
_cell.length_c   1.000
_cell.angle_alpha   90.00
_cell.angle_beta   90.00
_cell.angle_gamma   90.00
#
_symmetry.space_group_name_H-M   'P 1'
#
loop_
_entity.id
_entity.type
_entity.pdbx_description
1 polymer ?
#
loop_
_entity_poly.entity_id
_entity_poly.type
_entity_poly.pdbx_seq_one_letter_code
_entity_poly.pdbx_strand_id
1 'polypeptide(L)'
;MRYSIAILRMVVALAALFALAVAPARADSWMSPQIATYVSASGQYRLTVVPREIGSQLAYFEAKVRGETLPEPEGPLGRFERLEGGQWVSVWSRALLNEVAPVDALVSDDGQRVVTFDNWHSVGHGDHVVVLYGADGGLIRSLRLDQIVPAYFIDGLPASTSSIHWRNGEPRFAGGMLELAVSEAGREGSFPVRIALADAAVEPIAPDRLAALAPKMCATHIERVAAFNGYIAYARGDLAYPTSPDKDVWRRYLHHATERLKPRGEPKDADARAADPYARLFGETTFELLDKDAYMADDFRDDFRQALAAPLPDLRRRWFAARDQDMLVAEVERAAKKIKPGQLVGVDMRFLADAAHWPRISGALAASGATLTQVDIGVPIPPHPDDLSKLPSERTVDPACAPVDR
;
A
#
# COMPACT_ATOMS: atom_id res chain seq x y z
N MET A 1 25.45 19.76 -37.26
CA MET A 1 26.26 18.90 -36.36
C MET A 1 26.32 19.39 -34.90
N ARG A 2 26.45 20.69 -34.61
CA ARG A 2 26.47 21.20 -33.21
C ARG A 2 25.14 21.08 -32.47
N TYR A 3 24.00 21.17 -33.17
CA TYR A 3 22.66 21.01 -32.59
C TYR A 3 22.35 19.57 -32.11
N SER A 4 22.88 18.54 -32.78
CA SER A 4 22.64 17.14 -32.41
C SER A 4 23.33 16.73 -31.10
N ILE A 5 24.46 17.37 -30.76
CA ILE A 5 25.19 17.08 -29.52
C ILE A 5 24.49 17.72 -28.30
N ALA A 6 23.86 18.88 -28.48
CA ALA A 6 23.11 19.56 -27.42
C ALA A 6 21.82 18.80 -27.06
N ILE A 7 21.08 18.32 -28.08
CA ILE A 7 19.86 17.52 -27.88
C ILE A 7 20.21 16.20 -27.18
N LEU A 8 21.28 15.51 -27.60
CA LEU A 8 21.70 14.25 -26.98
C LEU A 8 22.10 14.44 -25.50
N ARG A 9 22.79 15.53 -25.16
CA ARG A 9 23.15 15.84 -23.77
C ARG A 9 21.94 16.17 -22.90
N MET A 10 20.95 16.86 -23.46
CA MET A 10 19.70 17.18 -22.76
C MET A 10 18.86 15.93 -22.49
N VAL A 11 18.76 15.02 -23.46
CA VAL A 11 18.05 13.74 -23.30
C VAL A 11 18.73 12.85 -22.25
N VAL A 12 20.06 12.78 -22.25
CA VAL A 12 20.82 12.02 -21.24
C VAL A 12 20.67 12.63 -19.85
N ALA A 13 20.68 13.97 -19.73
CA ALA A 13 20.48 14.66 -18.47
C ALA A 13 19.05 14.46 -17.91
N LEU A 14 18.03 14.52 -18.77
CA LEU A 14 16.64 14.24 -18.38
C LEU A 14 16.46 12.78 -17.96
N ALA A 15 17.04 11.82 -18.69
CA ALA A 15 16.96 10.40 -18.34
C ALA A 15 17.67 10.11 -17.00
N ALA A 16 18.81 10.77 -16.73
CA ALA A 16 19.49 10.67 -15.45
C ALA A 16 18.69 11.30 -14.30
N LEU A 17 18.02 12.44 -14.53
CA LEU A 17 17.14 13.05 -13.52
C LEU A 17 15.88 12.22 -13.25
N PHE A 18 15.27 11.61 -14.28
CA PHE A 18 14.13 10.70 -14.10
C PHE A 18 14.52 9.43 -13.34
N ALA A 19 15.73 8.91 -13.56
CA ALA A 19 16.27 7.79 -12.79
C ALA A 19 16.57 8.15 -11.32
N LEU A 20 16.82 9.43 -11.01
CA LEU A 20 17.15 9.91 -9.66
C LEU A 20 15.92 10.41 -8.87
N ALA A 21 14.82 10.78 -9.54
CA ALA A 21 13.63 11.37 -8.91
C ALA A 21 12.53 10.35 -8.56
N VAL A 22 12.62 9.11 -9.05
CA VAL A 22 11.77 8.03 -8.57
C VAL A 22 12.41 7.47 -7.30
N ALA A 23 12.06 8.04 -6.14
CA ALA A 23 12.25 7.30 -4.90
C ALA A 23 11.55 5.96 -5.10
N PRO A 24 12.26 4.82 -5.08
CA PRO A 24 11.66 3.55 -5.39
C PRO A 24 10.48 3.37 -4.44
N ALA A 25 9.27 3.32 -5.00
CA ALA A 25 8.12 2.88 -4.24
C ALA A 25 8.54 1.55 -3.62
N ARG A 26 8.56 1.48 -2.29
CA ARG A 26 8.85 0.24 -1.56
C ARG A 26 7.63 -0.66 -1.63
N ALA A 27 7.19 -0.94 -2.84
CA ALA A 27 6.20 -1.96 -3.12
C ALA A 27 6.96 -3.28 -3.25
N ASP A 28 6.46 -4.31 -2.58
CA ASP A 28 6.97 -5.65 -2.79
C ASP A 28 6.54 -6.13 -4.18
N SER A 29 7.45 -6.80 -4.87
CA SER A 29 7.09 -7.57 -6.05
C SER A 29 6.83 -9.01 -5.63
N TRP A 30 5.66 -9.52 -5.99
CA TRP A 30 5.22 -10.86 -5.62
C TRP A 30 5.01 -11.69 -6.88
N MET A 31 5.78 -12.76 -7.01
CA MET A 31 5.50 -13.78 -8.03
C MET A 31 4.23 -14.53 -7.65
N SER A 32 3.48 -15.00 -8.65
CA SER A 32 2.34 -15.88 -8.42
C SER A 32 2.78 -17.10 -7.60
N PRO A 33 1.93 -17.61 -6.71
CA PRO A 33 2.30 -18.73 -5.86
C PRO A 33 2.56 -19.97 -6.73
N GLN A 34 3.62 -20.71 -6.44
CA GLN A 34 4.02 -21.90 -7.19
C GLN A 34 4.09 -23.11 -6.28
N ILE A 35 4.03 -24.30 -6.88
CA ILE A 35 4.31 -25.54 -6.16
C ILE A 35 5.75 -25.48 -5.65
N ALA A 36 5.92 -25.60 -4.34
CA ALA A 36 7.23 -25.55 -3.68
C ALA A 36 7.49 -26.87 -2.94
N THR A 37 8.75 -27.30 -2.88
CA THR A 37 9.15 -28.48 -2.10
C THR A 37 10.26 -28.11 -1.15
N TYR A 38 10.05 -28.38 0.14
CA TYR A 38 10.97 -28.11 1.23
C TYR A 38 11.49 -29.44 1.76
N VAL A 39 12.81 -29.61 1.75
CA VAL A 39 13.45 -30.86 2.15
C VAL A 39 14.18 -30.64 3.48
N SER A 40 14.02 -31.59 4.40
CA SER A 40 14.83 -31.66 5.64
C SER A 40 16.33 -31.65 5.34
N ALA A 41 17.15 -31.21 6.28
CA ALA A 41 18.60 -31.17 6.11
C ALA A 41 19.19 -32.58 5.92
N SER A 42 18.58 -33.59 6.54
CA SER A 42 18.93 -35.01 6.37
C SER A 42 18.53 -35.59 5.00
N GLY A 43 17.69 -34.89 4.23
CA GLY A 43 17.13 -35.38 2.97
C GLY A 43 16.10 -36.49 3.11
N GLN A 44 15.73 -36.90 4.34
CA GLN A 44 14.85 -38.05 4.58
C GLN A 44 13.37 -37.69 4.57
N TYR A 45 13.04 -36.42 4.77
CA TYR A 45 11.67 -35.91 4.78
C TYR A 45 11.53 -34.71 3.85
N ARG A 46 10.35 -34.56 3.25
CA ARG A 46 10.01 -33.37 2.47
C ARG A 46 8.55 -32.98 2.66
N LEU A 47 8.28 -31.68 2.48
CA LEU A 47 6.95 -31.11 2.32
C LEU A 47 6.83 -30.56 0.91
N THR A 48 5.89 -31.06 0.12
CA THR A 48 5.44 -30.39 -1.11
C THR A 48 4.19 -29.58 -0.81
N VAL A 49 4.22 -28.29 -1.10
CA VAL A 49 3.11 -27.36 -0.97
C VAL A 49 2.55 -27.08 -2.35
N VAL A 50 1.26 -27.38 -2.54
CA VAL A 50 0.51 -27.00 -3.73
C VAL A 50 -0.36 -25.80 -3.36
N PRO A 51 -0.10 -24.61 -3.92
CA PRO A 51 -0.89 -23.42 -3.63
C PRO A 51 -2.37 -23.63 -3.88
N ARG A 52 -3.19 -22.90 -3.13
CA ARG A 52 -4.60 -22.74 -3.45
C ARG A 52 -4.73 -22.09 -4.83
N GLU A 53 -5.65 -22.60 -5.64
CA GLU A 53 -5.95 -22.00 -6.93
C GLU A 53 -6.56 -20.60 -6.74
N ILE A 54 -5.87 -19.60 -7.29
CA ILE A 54 -6.36 -18.23 -7.39
C ILE A 54 -6.37 -17.88 -8.89
N GLY A 55 -7.55 -17.58 -9.46
CA GLY A 55 -7.67 -17.39 -10.91
C GLY A 55 -6.66 -16.37 -11.47
N SER A 56 -6.44 -15.26 -10.76
CA SER A 56 -5.28 -14.38 -10.95
C SER A 56 -4.99 -13.59 -9.66
N GLN A 57 -3.80 -12.99 -9.55
CA GLN A 57 -3.48 -12.10 -8.43
C GLN A 57 -4.46 -10.93 -8.32
N LEU A 58 -4.80 -10.30 -9.46
CA LEU A 58 -5.74 -9.18 -9.50
C LEU A 58 -7.13 -9.62 -9.02
N ALA A 59 -7.64 -10.75 -9.53
CA ALA A 59 -8.95 -11.26 -9.12
C ALA A 59 -9.00 -11.57 -7.62
N TYR A 60 -7.91 -12.10 -7.05
CA TYR A 60 -7.78 -12.33 -5.62
C TYR A 60 -7.88 -11.03 -4.81
N PHE A 61 -7.13 -9.98 -5.19
CA PHE A 61 -7.20 -8.70 -4.48
C PHE A 61 -8.54 -7.99 -4.65
N GLU A 62 -9.13 -8.05 -5.84
CA GLU A 62 -10.45 -7.48 -6.07
C GLU A 62 -11.52 -8.16 -5.19
N ALA A 63 -11.46 -9.49 -5.03
CA ALA A 63 -12.33 -10.23 -4.11
C ALA A 63 -12.11 -9.78 -2.65
N LYS A 64 -10.86 -9.68 -2.20
CA LYS A 64 -10.52 -9.17 -0.85
C LYS A 64 -11.06 -7.77 -0.60
N VAL A 65 -10.93 -6.86 -1.56
CA VAL A 65 -11.45 -5.49 -1.46
C VAL A 65 -12.98 -5.46 -1.39
N ARG A 66 -13.66 -6.41 -2.05
CA ARG A 66 -15.12 -6.59 -1.93
C ARG A 66 -15.55 -7.26 -0.61
N GLY A 67 -14.60 -7.68 0.23
CA GLY A 67 -14.89 -8.45 1.44
C GLY A 67 -15.37 -9.87 1.14
N GLU A 68 -15.16 -10.36 -0.08
CA GLU A 68 -15.43 -11.74 -0.43
C GLU A 68 -14.39 -12.61 0.25
N THR A 69 -14.85 -13.46 1.16
CA THR A 69 -14.03 -14.57 1.63
C THR A 69 -13.97 -15.59 0.50
N LEU A 70 -12.76 -16.03 0.14
CA LEU A 70 -12.64 -17.24 -0.65
C LEU A 70 -13.44 -18.35 0.09
N PRO A 71 -14.17 -19.21 -0.62
CA PRO A 71 -14.99 -20.24 0.03
C PRO A 71 -14.19 -21.01 1.10
N GLU A 72 -14.71 -21.07 2.33
CA GLU A 72 -14.08 -21.71 3.49
C GLU A 72 -13.95 -23.24 3.33
N PRO A 73 -12.89 -23.87 3.86
CA PRO A 73 -11.52 -23.66 3.43
C PRO A 73 -10.91 -24.96 2.90
N GLU A 74 -10.27 -24.88 1.75
CA GLU A 74 -9.02 -25.63 1.54
C GLU A 74 -7.95 -24.57 1.30
N GLY A 75 -7.12 -24.32 2.32
CA GLY A 75 -5.83 -23.62 2.12
C GLY A 75 -4.95 -24.42 1.14
N PRO A 76 -3.67 -24.04 0.95
CA PRO A 76 -2.77 -24.81 0.11
C PRO A 76 -2.66 -26.24 0.65
N LEU A 77 -2.58 -27.20 -0.27
CA LEU A 77 -2.39 -28.60 0.09
C LEU A 77 -0.91 -28.82 0.46
N GLY A 78 -0.64 -29.20 1.70
CA GLY A 78 0.65 -29.71 2.14
C GLY A 78 0.67 -31.24 2.04
N ARG A 79 1.64 -31.78 1.30
CA ARG A 79 1.93 -33.21 1.21
C ARG A 79 3.27 -33.50 1.87
N PHE A 80 3.25 -34.22 2.98
CA PHE A 80 4.44 -34.58 3.75
C PHE A 80 4.83 -36.02 3.48
N GLU A 81 6.09 -36.24 3.11
CA GLU A 81 6.58 -37.53 2.64
C GLU A 81 7.90 -37.89 3.31
N ARG A 82 8.10 -39.19 3.56
CA ARG A 82 9.37 -39.78 4.03
C ARG A 82 10.00 -40.59 2.90
N LEU A 83 11.32 -40.56 2.81
CA LEU A 83 12.08 -41.38 1.88
C LEU A 83 12.24 -42.79 2.44
N GLU A 84 11.72 -43.79 1.74
CA GLU A 84 11.81 -45.21 2.10
C GLU A 84 12.18 -46.02 0.85
N GLY A 85 13.26 -46.80 0.92
CA GLY A 85 13.69 -47.62 -0.22
C GLY A 85 13.95 -46.83 -1.51
N GLY A 86 14.30 -45.55 -1.41
CA GLY A 86 14.48 -44.65 -2.55
C GLY A 86 13.18 -44.07 -3.13
N GLN A 87 12.03 -44.34 -2.50
CA GLN A 87 10.72 -43.82 -2.91
C GLN A 87 10.16 -42.90 -1.82
N TRP A 88 9.42 -41.88 -2.25
CA TRP A 88 8.72 -40.99 -1.33
C TRP A 88 7.39 -41.63 -0.94
N VAL A 89 7.21 -41.88 0.36
CA VAL A 89 6.01 -42.46 0.94
C VAL A 89 5.27 -41.37 1.71
N SER A 90 3.98 -41.22 1.43
CA SER A 90 3.13 -40.23 2.10
C SER A 90 3.00 -40.53 3.58
N VAL A 91 3.37 -39.56 4.42
CA VAL A 91 3.11 -39.57 5.87
C VAL A 91 1.75 -38.94 6.13
N TRP A 92 1.49 -37.75 5.55
CA TRP A 92 0.19 -37.10 5.58
C TRP A 92 0.01 -36.14 4.40
N SER A 93 -1.25 -35.83 4.10
CA SER A 93 -1.63 -34.82 3.10
C SER A 93 -2.85 -34.07 3.61
N ARG A 94 -2.78 -32.73 3.73
CA ARG A 94 -3.87 -31.90 4.27
C ARG A 94 -3.75 -30.44 3.86
N ALA A 95 -4.86 -29.70 3.97
CA ALA A 95 -4.82 -28.24 3.84
C ALA A 95 -3.98 -27.63 4.99
N LEU A 96 -3.12 -26.67 4.64
CA LEU A 96 -2.40 -25.84 5.60
C LEU A 96 -3.25 -24.61 5.97
N LEU A 97 -2.86 -23.91 7.03
CA LEU A 97 -3.60 -22.73 7.52
C LEU A 97 -3.33 -21.48 6.70
N ASN A 98 -2.18 -21.41 6.01
CA ASN A 98 -1.89 -20.28 5.14
C ASN A 98 -3.00 -20.13 4.08
N GLU A 99 -3.35 -18.91 3.68
CA GLU A 99 -4.56 -18.72 2.86
C GLU A 99 -4.39 -19.21 1.42
N VAL A 100 -3.28 -18.85 0.79
CA VAL A 100 -2.96 -19.17 -0.61
C VAL A 100 -1.74 -20.08 -0.70
N ALA A 101 -0.66 -19.67 -0.06
CA ALA A 101 0.58 -20.41 0.10
C ALA A 101 1.34 -19.80 1.29
N PRO A 102 2.12 -20.58 2.05
CA PRO A 102 3.16 -20.01 2.88
C PRO A 102 4.24 -19.35 2.01
N VAL A 103 4.91 -18.33 2.55
CA VAL A 103 6.08 -17.74 1.87
C VAL A 103 7.27 -18.70 1.91
N ASP A 104 7.39 -19.44 3.02
CA ASP A 104 8.50 -20.35 3.28
C ASP A 104 8.07 -21.46 4.25
N ALA A 105 8.82 -22.57 4.29
CA ALA A 105 8.57 -23.67 5.22
C ALA A 105 9.84 -24.46 5.60
N LEU A 106 9.82 -25.08 6.77
CA LEU A 106 10.87 -25.94 7.30
C LEU A 106 10.34 -27.32 7.66
N VAL A 107 11.19 -28.33 7.49
CA VAL A 107 10.92 -29.73 7.83
C VAL A 107 12.01 -30.25 8.76
N SER A 108 11.64 -30.82 9.90
CA SER A 108 12.63 -31.38 10.84
C SER A 108 13.22 -32.70 10.35
N ASP A 109 14.47 -32.97 10.73
CA ASP A 109 15.21 -34.16 10.29
C ASP A 109 14.66 -35.48 10.83
N ASP A 110 13.89 -35.43 11.93
CA ASP A 110 13.20 -36.57 12.53
C ASP A 110 11.75 -36.74 12.00
N GLY A 111 11.32 -35.86 11.10
CA GLY A 111 9.98 -35.85 10.53
C GLY A 111 8.87 -35.55 11.53
N GLN A 112 9.21 -35.07 12.74
CA GLN A 112 8.23 -34.80 13.78
C GLN A 112 7.58 -33.43 13.65
N ARG A 113 8.17 -32.50 12.87
CA ARG A 113 7.74 -31.11 12.78
C ARG A 113 7.79 -30.59 11.35
N VAL A 114 6.75 -29.85 11.02
CA VAL A 114 6.71 -28.96 9.86
C VAL A 114 6.36 -27.57 10.36
N VAL A 115 7.06 -26.54 9.86
CA VAL A 115 6.79 -25.14 10.19
C VAL A 115 6.56 -24.39 8.89
N THR A 116 5.52 -23.56 8.82
CA THR A 116 5.31 -22.63 7.72
C THR A 116 5.42 -21.19 8.20
N PHE A 117 5.85 -20.30 7.29
CA PHE A 117 6.09 -18.90 7.59
C PHE A 117 5.35 -18.00 6.63
N ASP A 118 4.65 -17.04 7.21
CA ASP A 118 3.97 -15.93 6.56
C ASP A 118 2.93 -16.36 5.51
N ASN A 119 1.92 -15.51 5.28
CA ASN A 119 1.03 -15.69 4.14
C ASN A 119 1.63 -15.02 2.90
N TRP A 120 1.50 -15.66 1.73
CA TRP A 120 1.77 -15.02 0.44
C TRP A 120 1.04 -13.67 0.35
N HIS A 121 1.75 -12.60 -0.01
CA HIS A 121 1.31 -11.19 0.04
C HIS A 121 0.95 -10.61 1.42
N SER A 122 1.34 -11.23 2.52
CA SER A 122 1.03 -10.74 3.88
C SER A 122 2.12 -11.11 4.88
N VAL A 123 3.37 -10.76 4.57
CA VAL A 123 4.53 -11.03 5.45
C VAL A 123 4.42 -10.23 6.73
N GLY A 124 4.52 -10.91 7.86
CA GLY A 124 4.40 -10.34 9.19
C GLY A 124 2.99 -9.87 9.56
N HIS A 125 1.97 -10.20 8.76
CA HIS A 125 0.58 -9.82 8.98
C HIS A 125 -0.33 -11.04 9.21
N GLY A 126 -1.39 -10.85 10.00
CA GLY A 126 -2.43 -11.86 10.24
C GLY A 126 -2.02 -12.97 11.23
N ASP A 127 -2.84 -14.02 11.28
CA ASP A 127 -2.77 -15.08 12.29
C ASP A 127 -1.73 -16.18 12.01
N HIS A 128 -1.20 -16.24 10.78
CA HIS A 128 -0.37 -17.35 10.28
C HIS A 128 1.06 -16.88 9.93
N VAL A 129 1.68 -16.10 10.83
CA VAL A 129 3.07 -15.64 10.66
C VAL A 129 4.05 -16.79 10.87
N VAL A 130 3.82 -17.60 11.91
CA VAL A 130 4.52 -18.87 12.12
C VAL A 130 3.50 -19.94 12.49
N VAL A 131 3.44 -21.04 11.74
CA VAL A 131 2.51 -22.14 12.01
C VAL A 131 3.30 -23.43 12.22
N LEU A 132 3.09 -24.09 13.35
CA LEU A 132 3.75 -25.34 13.70
C LEU A 132 2.78 -26.51 13.57
N TYR A 133 3.24 -27.56 12.90
CA TYR A 133 2.52 -28.80 12.68
C TYR A 133 3.29 -29.99 13.27
N GLY A 134 2.55 -30.96 13.81
CA GLY A 134 3.08 -32.22 14.33
C GLY A 134 3.38 -33.26 13.23
N ALA A 135 3.83 -34.43 13.68
CA ALA A 135 4.25 -35.53 12.82
C ALA A 135 3.12 -36.07 11.92
N ASP A 136 1.87 -35.93 12.35
CA ASP A 136 0.66 -36.32 11.62
C ASP A 136 0.07 -35.17 10.79
N GLY A 137 0.69 -33.99 10.84
CA GLY A 137 0.19 -32.74 10.25
C GLY A 137 -0.82 -32.00 11.14
N GLY A 138 -1.09 -32.49 12.35
CA GLY A 138 -1.93 -31.81 13.33
C GLY A 138 -1.39 -30.42 13.66
N LEU A 139 -2.27 -29.42 13.78
CA LEU A 139 -1.87 -28.09 14.22
C LEU A 139 -1.38 -28.14 15.67
N ILE A 140 -0.16 -27.70 15.91
CA ILE A 140 0.35 -27.45 17.26
C ILE A 140 -0.05 -26.03 17.68
N ARG A 141 0.31 -25.03 16.85
CA ARG A 141 -0.04 -23.64 17.09
C ARG A 141 0.13 -22.79 15.84
N SER A 142 -0.66 -21.72 15.77
CA SER A 142 -0.45 -20.60 14.85
C SER A 142 -0.11 -19.36 15.66
N LEU A 143 0.94 -18.65 15.26
CA LEU A 143 1.43 -17.45 15.93
C LEU A 143 1.31 -16.23 15.03
N ARG A 144 0.80 -15.15 15.61
CA ARG A 144 0.93 -13.78 15.11
C ARG A 144 2.29 -13.21 15.46
N LEU A 145 2.68 -12.14 14.76
CA LEU A 145 3.94 -11.46 15.06
C LEU A 145 3.98 -10.83 16.47
N ASP A 146 2.85 -10.33 16.99
CA ASP A 146 2.72 -9.77 18.34
C ASP A 146 2.74 -10.83 19.46
N GLN A 147 2.75 -12.11 19.09
CA GLN A 147 2.98 -13.23 20.01
C GLN A 147 4.44 -13.69 20.01
N ILE A 148 5.25 -13.19 19.07
CA ILE A 148 6.67 -13.51 18.92
C ILE A 148 7.53 -12.36 19.49
N VAL A 149 7.11 -11.12 19.24
CA VAL A 149 7.74 -9.90 19.77
C VAL A 149 6.70 -8.97 20.37
N PRO A 150 7.07 -8.03 21.27
CA PRO A 150 6.13 -7.04 21.78
C PRO A 150 5.45 -6.22 20.67
N ALA A 151 4.20 -5.80 20.87
CA ALA A 151 3.44 -5.08 19.84
C ALA A 151 4.15 -3.79 19.37
N TYR A 152 4.70 -3.00 20.29
CA TYR A 152 5.46 -1.78 19.95
C TYR A 152 6.74 -2.06 19.13
N PHE A 153 7.31 -3.26 19.21
CA PHE A 153 8.46 -3.64 18.39
C PHE A 153 8.09 -3.69 16.92
N ILE A 154 6.88 -4.15 16.60
CA ILE A 154 6.42 -4.34 15.22
C ILE A 154 6.43 -3.02 14.45
N ASP A 155 6.07 -1.92 15.11
CA ASP A 155 6.13 -0.59 14.53
C ASP A 155 7.57 -0.11 14.28
N GLY A 156 8.56 -0.63 15.00
CA GLY A 156 9.96 -0.34 14.75
C GLY A 156 10.59 -1.18 13.62
N LEU A 157 9.94 -2.27 13.20
CA LEU A 157 10.50 -3.17 12.20
C LEU A 157 10.55 -2.56 10.79
N PRO A 158 11.51 -2.97 9.96
CA PRO A 158 11.57 -2.59 8.56
C PRO A 158 10.30 -3.05 7.84
N ALA A 159 9.68 -2.17 7.08
CA ALA A 159 8.47 -2.47 6.35
C ALA A 159 8.49 -1.88 4.93
N SER A 160 7.71 -2.50 4.07
CA SER A 160 7.30 -2.01 2.76
C SER A 160 5.87 -1.46 2.86
N THR A 161 5.24 -1.14 1.73
CA THR A 161 3.81 -0.80 1.70
C THR A 161 2.92 -1.97 2.16
N SER A 162 3.35 -3.22 1.99
CA SER A 162 2.51 -4.43 2.15
C SER A 162 3.10 -5.51 3.06
N SER A 163 4.32 -5.34 3.56
CA SER A 163 5.03 -6.34 4.35
C SER A 163 5.75 -5.73 5.52
N ILE A 164 5.84 -6.49 6.61
CA ILE A 164 6.78 -6.27 7.70
C ILE A 164 7.93 -7.26 7.52
N HIS A 165 9.13 -6.78 7.20
CA HIS A 165 10.32 -7.63 7.03
C HIS A 165 10.90 -8.01 8.38
N TRP A 166 10.16 -8.85 9.12
CA TRP A 166 10.43 -9.18 10.51
C TRP A 166 11.52 -10.24 10.71
N ARG A 167 11.79 -11.09 9.72
CA ARG A 167 12.92 -12.04 9.73
C ARG A 167 14.12 -11.50 8.97
N ASN A 168 15.31 -11.76 9.49
CA ASN A 168 16.59 -11.45 8.87
C ASN A 168 17.54 -12.66 8.97
N GLY A 169 17.42 -13.58 8.03
CA GLY A 169 18.18 -14.83 7.98
C GLY A 169 17.27 -16.06 7.89
N GLU A 170 17.90 -17.20 7.63
CA GLU A 170 17.19 -18.48 7.51
C GLU A 170 16.77 -19.03 8.88
N PRO A 171 15.50 -19.43 9.06
CA PRO A 171 15.07 -20.11 10.27
C PRO A 171 15.72 -21.51 10.35
N ARG A 172 15.90 -22.05 11.56
CA ARG A 172 16.49 -23.39 11.73
C ARG A 172 15.97 -24.12 12.97
N PHE A 173 15.99 -25.43 12.92
CA PHE A 173 15.82 -26.26 14.12
C PHE A 173 17.13 -26.36 14.89
N ALA A 174 17.08 -26.20 16.21
CA ALA A 174 18.22 -26.38 17.10
C ALA A 174 17.76 -27.04 18.40
N GLY A 175 17.98 -28.35 18.51
CA GLY A 175 17.42 -29.15 19.60
C GLY A 175 15.88 -29.14 19.55
N GLY A 176 15.24 -28.95 20.71
CA GLY A 176 13.77 -28.86 20.82
C GLY A 176 13.17 -27.50 20.42
N MET A 177 13.93 -26.65 19.72
CA MET A 177 13.57 -25.25 19.44
C MET A 177 13.63 -24.93 17.95
N LEU A 178 12.74 -24.04 17.52
CA LEU A 178 12.86 -23.27 16.28
C LEU A 178 13.59 -21.97 16.63
N GLU A 179 14.70 -21.69 15.95
CA GLU A 179 15.45 -20.44 16.10
C GLU A 179 15.19 -19.52 14.92
N LEU A 180 14.86 -18.27 15.24
CA LEU A 180 14.53 -17.21 14.30
C LEU A 180 15.45 -16.03 14.55
N ALA A 181 15.97 -15.42 13.48
CA ALA A 181 16.65 -14.14 13.57
C ALA A 181 15.64 -13.02 13.25
N VAL A 182 15.22 -12.28 14.27
CA VAL A 182 14.24 -11.18 14.13
C VAL A 182 14.98 -9.88 13.84
N SER A 183 14.51 -9.12 12.85
CA SER A 183 15.09 -7.84 12.44
C SER A 183 15.09 -6.82 13.58
N GLU A 184 16.13 -6.00 13.65
CA GLU A 184 16.14 -4.80 14.50
C GLU A 184 15.46 -3.62 13.81
N ALA A 185 15.33 -2.48 14.51
CA ALA A 185 14.89 -1.24 13.89
C ALA A 185 15.96 -0.78 12.89
N GLY A 186 15.60 -0.67 11.61
CA GLY A 186 16.54 -0.41 10.51
C GLY A 186 16.98 -1.70 9.78
N ARG A 187 17.76 -1.56 8.70
CA ARG A 187 18.09 -2.70 7.82
C ARG A 187 19.32 -3.51 8.25
N GLU A 188 20.06 -3.05 9.26
CA GLU A 188 21.31 -3.67 9.68
C GLU A 188 21.15 -4.17 11.12
N GLY A 189 21.08 -5.48 11.30
CA GLY A 189 20.98 -6.13 12.61
C GLY A 189 19.83 -7.13 12.73
N SER A 190 19.99 -8.06 13.66
CA SER A 190 18.96 -9.00 14.08
C SER A 190 19.24 -9.51 15.50
N PHE A 191 18.24 -10.12 16.12
CA PHE A 191 18.40 -10.80 17.40
C PHE A 191 17.68 -12.15 17.39
N PRO A 192 18.20 -13.14 18.14
CA PRO A 192 17.59 -14.45 18.16
C PRO A 192 16.29 -14.42 18.97
N VAL A 193 15.27 -15.09 18.45
CA VAL A 193 14.06 -15.51 19.15
C VAL A 193 13.93 -17.01 19.00
N ARG A 194 13.53 -17.70 20.06
CA ARG A 194 13.44 -19.16 20.09
C ARG A 194 12.02 -19.56 20.45
N ILE A 195 11.49 -20.54 19.71
CA ILE A 195 10.12 -21.04 19.87
C ILE A 195 10.21 -22.53 20.15
N ALA A 196 9.64 -22.98 21.26
CA ALA A 196 9.63 -24.40 21.62
C ALA A 196 8.80 -25.21 20.62
N LEU A 197 9.37 -26.30 20.10
CA LEU A 197 8.67 -27.15 19.12
C LEU A 197 7.55 -27.99 19.74
N ALA A 198 7.52 -28.11 21.07
CA ALA A 198 6.51 -28.92 21.78
C ALA A 198 5.12 -28.26 21.77
N ASP A 199 5.07 -26.96 22.05
CA ASP A 199 3.84 -26.20 22.32
C ASP A 199 3.85 -24.78 21.71
N ALA A 200 4.89 -24.44 20.96
CA ALA A 200 5.13 -23.12 20.40
C ALA A 200 5.17 -22.01 21.45
N ALA A 201 5.64 -22.31 22.67
CA ALA A 201 6.01 -21.28 23.65
C ALA A 201 7.21 -20.47 23.12
N VAL A 202 7.08 -19.14 23.13
CA VAL A 202 8.15 -18.23 22.72
C VAL A 202 9.01 -17.91 23.94
N GLU A 203 10.33 -18.14 23.85
CA GLU A 203 11.26 -17.75 24.90
C GLU A 203 11.28 -16.21 25.03
N PRO A 204 11.27 -15.66 26.25
CA PRO A 204 11.40 -14.23 26.45
C PRO A 204 12.69 -13.70 25.81
N ILE A 205 12.60 -12.55 25.15
CA ILE A 205 13.79 -11.82 24.67
C ILE A 205 14.66 -11.51 25.89
N ALA A 206 15.97 -11.76 25.78
CA ALA A 206 16.92 -11.51 26.86
C ALA A 206 16.79 -10.07 27.40
N PRO A 207 16.71 -9.85 28.72
CA PRO A 207 16.38 -8.53 29.28
C PRO A 207 17.35 -7.41 28.88
N ASP A 208 18.64 -7.71 28.80
CA ASP A 208 19.70 -6.80 28.34
C ASP A 208 19.51 -6.42 26.87
N ARG A 209 19.13 -7.40 26.03
CA ARG A 209 18.84 -7.18 24.62
C ARG A 209 17.58 -6.34 24.44
N LEU A 210 16.53 -6.64 25.20
CA LEU A 210 15.29 -5.85 25.19
C LEU A 210 15.57 -4.40 25.63
N ALA A 211 16.34 -4.21 26.70
CA ALA A 211 16.73 -2.88 27.19
C ALA A 211 17.55 -2.09 26.16
N ALA A 212 18.42 -2.76 25.39
CA ALA A 212 19.20 -2.11 24.34
C ALA A 212 18.33 -1.68 23.12
N LEU A 213 17.33 -2.47 22.76
CA LEU A 213 16.49 -2.23 21.57
C LEU A 213 15.29 -1.32 21.84
N ALA A 214 14.71 -1.40 23.05
CA ALA A 214 13.46 -0.73 23.40
C ALA A 214 13.46 0.78 23.15
N PRO A 215 14.51 1.58 23.46
CA PRO A 215 14.48 3.02 23.21
C PRO A 215 14.24 3.38 21.75
N LYS A 216 14.92 2.68 20.83
CA LYS A 216 14.78 2.92 19.38
C LYS A 216 13.41 2.47 18.87
N MET A 217 12.96 1.29 19.30
CA MET A 217 11.64 0.76 18.93
C MET A 217 10.51 1.66 19.44
N CYS A 218 10.59 2.12 20.68
CA CYS A 218 9.61 3.02 21.27
C CYS A 218 9.57 4.39 20.59
N ALA A 219 10.73 4.97 20.25
CA ALA A 219 10.76 6.22 19.50
C ALA A 219 10.01 6.08 18.16
N THR A 220 10.29 5.03 17.38
CA THR A 220 9.59 4.78 16.11
C THR A 220 8.10 4.48 16.32
N HIS A 221 7.73 3.73 17.35
CA HIS A 221 6.34 3.46 17.68
C HIS A 221 5.57 4.75 18.01
N ILE A 222 6.12 5.61 18.87
CA ILE A 222 5.52 6.91 19.23
C ILE A 222 5.33 7.78 17.98
N GLU A 223 6.36 7.88 17.13
CA GLU A 223 6.27 8.64 15.88
C GLU A 223 5.18 8.10 14.94
N ARG A 224 5.07 6.78 14.79
CA ARG A 224 4.03 6.15 13.95
C ARG A 224 2.64 6.34 14.52
N VAL A 225 2.45 6.22 15.84
CA VAL A 225 1.18 6.49 16.52
C VAL A 225 0.77 7.95 16.32
N ALA A 226 1.70 8.89 16.51
CA ALA A 226 1.45 10.32 16.30
C ALA A 226 1.09 10.63 14.84
N ALA A 227 1.84 10.06 13.88
CA ALA A 227 1.57 10.24 12.45
C ALA A 227 0.20 9.67 12.04
N PHE A 228 -0.14 8.47 12.52
CA PHE A 228 -1.44 7.84 12.28
C PHE A 228 -2.58 8.66 12.88
N ASN A 229 -2.47 9.07 14.15
CA ASN A 229 -3.50 9.88 14.81
C ASN A 229 -3.63 11.26 14.15
N GLY A 230 -2.53 11.86 13.70
CA GLY A 230 -2.55 13.08 12.90
C GLY A 230 -3.29 12.91 11.57
N TYR A 231 -3.12 11.76 10.89
CA TYR A 231 -3.92 11.41 9.71
C TYR A 231 -5.41 11.24 10.05
N ILE A 232 -5.75 10.56 11.14
CA ILE A 232 -7.15 10.37 11.57
C ILE A 232 -7.79 11.71 11.92
N ALA A 233 -7.10 12.58 12.65
CA ALA A 233 -7.57 13.92 12.96
C ALA A 233 -7.80 14.75 11.68
N TYR A 234 -6.86 14.69 10.73
CA TYR A 234 -7.02 15.33 9.43
C TYR A 234 -8.22 14.77 8.63
N ALA A 235 -8.40 13.46 8.60
CA ALA A 235 -9.50 12.80 7.91
C ALA A 235 -10.87 13.13 8.54
N ARG A 236 -10.92 13.39 9.85
CA ARG A 236 -12.12 13.81 10.60
C ARG A 236 -12.38 15.32 10.53
N GLY A 237 -11.36 16.14 10.33
CA GLY A 237 -11.49 17.59 10.28
C GLY A 237 -12.01 18.10 8.95
N ASP A 238 -12.45 19.36 8.93
CA ASP A 238 -12.77 20.07 7.70
C ASP A 238 -11.50 20.33 6.88
N LEU A 239 -11.56 20.15 5.56
CA LEU A 239 -10.43 20.45 4.69
C LEU A 239 -10.42 21.93 4.31
N ALA A 240 -9.57 22.69 4.99
CA ALA A 240 -9.23 24.03 4.56
C ALA A 240 -8.32 24.02 3.33
N TYR A 241 -8.50 25.00 2.43
CA TYR A 241 -7.62 25.18 1.28
C TYR A 241 -6.16 25.43 1.73
N PRO A 242 -5.17 24.71 1.20
CA PRO A 242 -3.80 24.84 1.71
C PRO A 242 -3.18 26.20 1.40
N THR A 243 -2.58 26.83 2.41
CA THR A 243 -1.71 28.01 2.25
C THR A 243 -0.22 27.63 2.16
N SER A 244 0.11 26.38 2.45
CA SER A 244 1.48 25.87 2.44
C SER A 244 2.02 25.72 1.01
N PRO A 245 3.30 26.03 0.75
CA PRO A 245 3.96 25.69 -0.51
C PRO A 245 4.35 24.19 -0.58
N ASP A 246 4.10 23.41 0.47
CA ASP A 246 4.45 22.00 0.53
C ASP A 246 3.59 21.16 -0.45
N LYS A 247 4.25 20.48 -1.38
CA LYS A 247 3.58 19.64 -2.39
C LYS A 247 2.81 18.46 -1.78
N ASP A 248 3.28 17.88 -0.69
CA ASP A 248 2.63 16.74 -0.06
C ASP A 248 1.36 17.16 0.68
N VAL A 249 1.35 18.36 1.26
CA VAL A 249 0.13 18.96 1.83
C VAL A 249 -0.93 19.15 0.74
N TRP A 250 -0.53 19.69 -0.42
CA TRP A 250 -1.43 19.86 -1.57
C TRP A 250 -1.93 18.52 -2.11
N ARG A 251 -1.05 17.54 -2.33
CA ARG A 251 -1.45 16.23 -2.83
C ARG A 251 -2.46 15.56 -1.89
N ARG A 252 -2.23 15.64 -0.58
CA ARG A 252 -3.16 15.13 0.44
C ARG A 252 -4.48 15.89 0.43
N TYR A 253 -4.47 17.22 0.39
CA TYR A 253 -5.69 18.03 0.31
C TYR A 253 -6.52 17.67 -0.91
N LEU A 254 -5.91 17.69 -2.09
CA LEU A 254 -6.57 17.44 -3.35
C LEU A 254 -7.18 16.03 -3.38
N HIS A 255 -6.42 14.99 -2.99
CA HIS A 255 -6.94 13.63 -2.87
C HIS A 255 -8.21 13.56 -2.00
N HIS A 256 -8.17 14.11 -0.79
CA HIS A 256 -9.32 14.08 0.11
C HIS A 256 -10.47 14.99 -0.34
N ALA A 257 -10.19 16.12 -0.99
CA ALA A 257 -11.20 17.02 -1.52
C ALA A 257 -12.04 16.33 -2.60
N THR A 258 -11.41 15.61 -3.53
CA THR A 258 -12.13 14.86 -4.57
C THR A 258 -12.98 13.76 -3.96
N GLU A 259 -12.44 12.97 -3.03
CA GLU A 259 -13.22 11.89 -2.39
C GLU A 259 -14.45 12.43 -1.65
N ARG A 260 -14.33 13.58 -0.96
CA ARG A 260 -15.44 14.20 -0.23
C ARG A 260 -16.48 14.85 -1.15
N LEU A 261 -16.07 15.40 -2.28
CA LEU A 261 -16.94 16.13 -3.20
C LEU A 261 -17.51 15.25 -4.34
N LYS A 262 -17.08 13.99 -4.46
CA LYS A 262 -17.61 13.03 -5.43
C LYS A 262 -19.08 12.71 -5.12
N PRO A 263 -19.99 12.78 -6.11
CA PRO A 263 -21.39 12.41 -5.90
C PRO A 263 -21.53 10.97 -5.40
N ARG A 264 -22.34 10.75 -4.36
CA ARG A 264 -22.65 9.40 -3.85
C ARG A 264 -23.77 8.77 -4.69
N GLY A 265 -23.71 7.44 -4.86
CA GLY A 265 -24.74 6.69 -5.57
C GLY A 265 -24.64 6.73 -7.10
N GLU A 266 -23.65 7.43 -7.68
CA GLU A 266 -23.26 7.13 -9.07
C GLU A 266 -22.87 5.64 -9.12
N PRO A 267 -23.39 4.87 -10.10
CA PRO A 267 -22.93 3.50 -10.32
C PRO A 267 -21.41 3.51 -10.30
N LYS A 268 -20.80 2.68 -9.46
CA LYS A 268 -19.38 2.35 -9.64
C LYS A 268 -19.37 1.69 -11.01
N ASP A 269 -19.12 2.44 -12.08
CA ASP A 269 -19.26 2.03 -13.47
C ASP A 269 -18.45 0.76 -13.73
N ALA A 270 -19.00 -0.41 -13.40
CA ALA A 270 -18.36 -1.69 -13.62
C ALA A 270 -18.34 -1.99 -15.13
N ASP A 271 -19.23 -1.36 -15.90
CA ASP A 271 -19.39 -1.61 -17.33
C ASP A 271 -18.88 -0.49 -18.26
N ALA A 272 -18.69 0.77 -17.79
CA ALA A 272 -18.02 1.79 -18.62
C ALA A 272 -16.48 1.66 -18.61
N ARG A 273 -15.93 0.80 -17.74
CA ARG A 273 -14.49 0.52 -17.57
C ARG A 273 -13.86 -0.37 -18.64
N ALA A 274 -14.64 -0.84 -19.62
CA ALA A 274 -14.17 -1.82 -20.61
C ALA A 274 -13.52 -1.20 -21.87
N ALA A 275 -13.65 0.11 -22.13
CA ALA A 275 -13.22 0.69 -23.41
C ALA A 275 -12.04 1.67 -23.33
N ASP A 276 -11.77 2.28 -22.18
CA ASP A 276 -10.73 3.32 -22.07
C ASP A 276 -9.58 2.93 -21.13
N PRO A 277 -8.39 2.59 -21.66
CA PRO A 277 -7.20 2.33 -20.85
C PRO A 277 -6.66 3.60 -20.15
N TYR A 278 -7.03 4.81 -20.58
CA TYR A 278 -6.57 6.07 -19.97
C TYR A 278 -7.43 6.50 -18.77
N ALA A 279 -8.74 6.24 -18.76
CA ALA A 279 -9.57 6.38 -17.56
C ALA A 279 -9.08 5.53 -16.37
N ARG A 280 -8.42 4.39 -16.64
CA ARG A 280 -7.73 3.58 -15.61
C ARG A 280 -6.45 4.23 -15.09
N LEU A 281 -5.74 4.97 -15.93
CA LEU A 281 -4.41 5.52 -15.62
C LEU A 281 -4.48 6.87 -14.90
N PHE A 282 -5.46 7.72 -15.25
CA PHE A 282 -5.58 9.08 -14.72
C PHE A 282 -6.67 9.24 -13.64
N GLY A 283 -7.53 8.23 -13.46
CA GLY A 283 -8.74 8.35 -12.64
C GLY A 283 -9.67 9.47 -13.14
N GLU A 284 -10.80 9.70 -12.48
CA GLU A 284 -11.66 10.88 -12.76
C GLU A 284 -10.99 12.23 -12.36
N THR A 285 -9.67 12.26 -12.14
CA THR A 285 -9.01 13.29 -11.35
C THR A 285 -7.58 13.58 -11.81
N THR A 286 -7.41 14.36 -12.87
CA THR A 286 -6.13 15.02 -13.11
C THR A 286 -6.12 16.33 -12.34
N PHE A 287 -5.33 16.40 -11.27
CA PHE A 287 -5.02 17.68 -10.63
C PHE A 287 -3.85 18.31 -11.32
N GLU A 288 -4.10 19.45 -11.94
CA GLU A 288 -3.04 20.25 -12.52
C GLU A 288 -2.77 21.40 -11.57
N LEU A 289 -1.99 21.12 -10.53
CA LEU A 289 -1.54 22.13 -9.59
C LEU A 289 -0.57 23.07 -10.31
N LEU A 290 -1.10 24.19 -10.80
CA LEU A 290 -0.27 25.22 -11.36
C LEU A 290 0.56 25.85 -10.23
N ASP A 291 1.88 25.66 -10.31
CA ASP A 291 2.87 26.26 -9.43
C ASP A 291 4.00 26.84 -10.30
N LYS A 292 4.15 28.17 -10.25
CA LYS A 292 5.10 28.91 -11.10
C LYS A 292 6.56 28.53 -10.85
N ASP A 293 6.85 28.01 -9.66
CA ASP A 293 8.20 27.65 -9.22
C ASP A 293 8.43 26.12 -9.27
N ALA A 294 7.47 25.35 -9.79
CA ALA A 294 7.62 23.92 -9.92
C ALA A 294 8.59 23.53 -11.04
N TYR A 295 9.45 22.56 -10.73
CA TYR A 295 10.11 21.74 -11.74
C TYR A 295 9.04 21.14 -12.68
N MET A 296 9.17 21.37 -13.99
CA MET A 296 8.19 21.02 -15.05
C MET A 296 6.89 21.87 -15.06
N ALA A 297 6.92 23.11 -14.56
CA ALA A 297 5.75 24.00 -14.59
C ALA A 297 5.12 24.17 -15.98
N ASP A 298 5.91 24.15 -17.06
CA ASP A 298 5.38 24.25 -18.43
C ASP A 298 4.69 22.96 -18.89
N ASP A 299 5.20 21.78 -18.49
CA ASP A 299 4.55 20.51 -18.80
C ASP A 299 3.20 20.40 -18.05
N PHE A 300 3.16 20.77 -16.77
CA PHE A 300 1.89 20.86 -16.02
C PHE A 300 0.91 21.86 -16.64
N ARG A 301 1.40 22.96 -17.22
CA ARG A 301 0.53 23.90 -17.94
C ARG A 301 -0.02 23.29 -19.23
N ASP A 302 0.77 22.48 -19.93
CA ASP A 302 0.33 21.82 -21.15
C ASP A 302 -0.67 20.69 -20.84
N ASP A 303 -0.43 19.91 -19.78
CA ASP A 303 -1.36 18.91 -19.29
C ASP A 303 -2.66 19.57 -18.78
N PHE A 304 -2.58 20.69 -18.05
CA PHE A 304 -3.75 21.54 -17.70
C PHE A 304 -4.56 21.93 -18.92
N ARG A 305 -3.91 22.43 -19.97
CA ARG A 305 -4.59 22.89 -21.20
C ARG A 305 -5.19 21.71 -21.95
N GLN A 306 -4.49 20.59 -22.01
CA GLN A 306 -4.97 19.37 -22.65
C GLN A 306 -6.20 18.84 -21.91
N ALA A 307 -6.14 18.75 -20.58
CA ALA A 307 -7.26 18.35 -19.74
C ALA A 307 -8.44 19.33 -19.88
N LEU A 308 -8.21 20.65 -20.01
CA LEU A 308 -9.29 21.62 -20.22
C LEU A 308 -9.97 21.46 -21.59
N ALA A 309 -9.22 21.13 -22.65
CA ALA A 309 -9.75 21.05 -24.01
C ALA A 309 -10.23 19.64 -24.43
N ALA A 310 -9.94 18.60 -23.65
CA ALA A 310 -10.30 17.22 -23.98
C ALA A 310 -11.83 17.07 -24.17
N PRO A 311 -12.33 16.26 -25.11
CA PRO A 311 -13.76 15.95 -25.26
C PRO A 311 -14.28 14.92 -24.22
N LEU A 312 -15.59 14.67 -24.21
CA LEU A 312 -16.29 13.75 -23.29
C LEU A 312 -15.77 12.31 -23.29
N PRO A 313 -15.45 11.67 -24.44
CA PRO A 313 -14.93 10.29 -24.45
C PRO A 313 -13.62 10.14 -23.69
N ASP A 314 -12.87 11.23 -23.53
CA ASP A 314 -11.54 11.21 -22.94
C ASP A 314 -11.62 11.47 -21.43
N LEU A 315 -12.46 12.42 -21.00
CA LEU A 315 -12.59 12.80 -19.58
C LEU A 315 -13.99 13.37 -19.28
N ARG A 316 -14.83 12.61 -18.56
CA ARG A 316 -16.20 13.03 -18.17
C ARG A 316 -16.24 14.05 -17.05
N ARG A 317 -15.41 13.89 -16.01
CA ARG A 317 -15.32 14.80 -14.85
C ARG A 317 -13.89 15.27 -14.67
N ARG A 318 -13.71 16.56 -14.34
CA ARG A 318 -12.39 17.20 -14.22
C ARG A 318 -12.35 18.14 -13.03
N TRP A 319 -11.19 18.19 -12.38
CA TRP A 319 -10.95 19.01 -11.19
C TRP A 319 -9.75 19.92 -11.45
N PHE A 320 -9.93 21.22 -11.30
CA PHE A 320 -8.88 22.20 -11.52
C PHE A 320 -8.60 22.96 -10.23
N ALA A 321 -7.33 23.05 -9.84
CA ALA A 321 -6.89 23.78 -8.66
C ALA A 321 -5.52 24.42 -8.94
N ALA A 322 -5.25 25.58 -8.37
CA ALA A 322 -3.94 26.22 -8.46
C ALA A 322 -3.59 26.91 -7.14
N ARG A 323 -2.31 26.93 -6.79
CA ARG A 323 -1.84 27.69 -5.62
C ARG A 323 -2.11 29.18 -5.77
N ASP A 324 -2.02 29.65 -7.01
CA ASP A 324 -2.22 31.04 -7.42
C ASP A 324 -3.48 31.12 -8.29
N GLN A 325 -4.49 31.83 -7.78
CA GLN A 325 -5.80 31.96 -8.40
C GLN A 325 -5.77 32.86 -9.64
N ASP A 326 -4.90 33.87 -9.68
CA ASP A 326 -4.71 34.69 -10.88
C ASP A 326 -4.11 33.85 -12.01
N MET A 327 -3.17 32.96 -11.68
CA MET A 327 -2.59 32.03 -12.65
C MET A 327 -3.64 31.02 -13.16
N LEU A 328 -4.51 30.50 -12.29
CA LEU A 328 -5.61 29.62 -12.71
C LEU A 328 -6.48 30.31 -13.77
N VAL A 329 -6.90 31.54 -13.50
CA VAL A 329 -7.73 32.31 -14.42
C VAL A 329 -7.00 32.57 -15.74
N ALA A 330 -5.73 32.99 -15.69
CA ALA A 330 -4.96 33.29 -16.89
C ALA A 330 -4.81 32.07 -17.81
N GLU A 331 -4.59 30.88 -17.25
CA GLU A 331 -4.49 29.65 -18.04
C GLU A 331 -5.86 29.20 -18.59
N VAL A 332 -6.95 29.32 -17.82
CA VAL A 332 -8.30 29.07 -18.32
C VAL A 332 -8.66 30.00 -19.47
N GLU A 333 -8.48 31.31 -19.31
CA GLU A 333 -8.78 32.31 -20.35
C GLU A 333 -7.94 32.08 -21.62
N ARG A 334 -6.69 31.64 -21.47
CA ARG A 334 -5.82 31.32 -22.60
C ARG A 334 -6.29 30.07 -23.33
N ALA A 335 -6.60 29.00 -22.60
CA ALA A 335 -7.03 27.73 -23.16
C ALA A 335 -8.43 27.81 -23.78
N ALA A 336 -9.35 28.56 -23.16
CA ALA A 336 -10.71 28.76 -23.63
C ALA A 336 -10.79 29.31 -25.07
N LYS A 337 -9.82 30.13 -25.50
CA LYS A 337 -9.72 30.65 -26.87
C LYS A 337 -9.62 29.57 -27.94
N LYS A 338 -9.19 28.36 -27.58
CA LYS A 338 -9.03 27.21 -28.48
C LYS A 338 -10.22 26.25 -28.42
N ILE A 339 -11.13 26.42 -27.45
CA ILE A 339 -12.29 25.56 -27.25
C ILE A 339 -13.41 26.04 -28.18
N LYS A 340 -13.90 25.16 -29.05
CA LYS A 340 -15.02 25.47 -29.94
C LYS A 340 -16.33 25.52 -29.15
N PRO A 341 -17.31 26.33 -29.56
CA PRO A 341 -18.62 26.33 -28.92
C PRO A 341 -19.24 24.94 -28.90
N GLY A 342 -19.74 24.50 -27.74
CA GLY A 342 -20.34 23.18 -27.53
C GLY A 342 -19.37 21.99 -27.56
N GLN A 343 -18.05 22.20 -27.67
CA GLN A 343 -17.05 21.12 -27.71
C GLN A 343 -17.08 20.22 -26.47
N LEU A 344 -17.51 20.76 -25.32
CA LEU A 344 -17.45 20.10 -24.01
C LEU A 344 -18.84 19.73 -23.47
N VAL A 345 -19.85 19.61 -24.34
CA VAL A 345 -21.18 19.13 -23.92
C VAL A 345 -21.08 17.78 -23.19
N GLY A 346 -21.65 17.72 -22.00
CA GLY A 346 -21.65 16.53 -21.14
C GLY A 346 -20.43 16.38 -20.21
N VAL A 347 -19.43 17.28 -20.31
CA VAL A 347 -18.28 17.32 -19.39
C VAL A 347 -18.66 18.09 -18.12
N ASP A 348 -18.37 17.52 -16.95
CA ASP A 348 -18.47 18.17 -15.62
C ASP A 348 -17.09 18.72 -15.21
N MET A 349 -16.94 20.05 -15.15
CA MET A 349 -15.71 20.72 -14.75
C MET A 349 -15.89 21.42 -13.41
N ARG A 350 -15.04 21.07 -12.45
CA ARG A 350 -15.05 21.61 -11.10
C ARG A 350 -13.79 22.41 -10.84
N PHE A 351 -13.94 23.66 -10.44
CA PHE A 351 -12.83 24.55 -10.19
C PHE A 351 -12.77 24.89 -8.71
N LEU A 352 -11.64 24.61 -8.07
CA LEU A 352 -11.31 25.09 -6.75
C LEU A 352 -10.87 26.54 -6.88
N ALA A 353 -11.86 27.44 -6.86
CA ALA A 353 -11.69 28.86 -7.09
C ALA A 353 -12.45 29.71 -6.07
N ASP A 354 -11.87 30.84 -5.69
CA ASP A 354 -12.55 31.80 -4.84
C ASP A 354 -13.66 32.56 -5.60
N ALA A 355 -14.52 33.23 -4.84
CA ALA A 355 -15.65 34.00 -5.39
C ALA A 355 -15.22 35.19 -6.28
N ALA A 356 -14.01 35.73 -6.11
CA ALA A 356 -13.53 36.86 -6.90
C ALA A 356 -13.10 36.43 -8.31
N HIS A 357 -12.53 35.23 -8.44
CA HIS A 357 -12.00 34.69 -9.70
C HIS A 357 -13.06 33.90 -10.49
N TRP A 358 -14.06 33.32 -9.83
CA TRP A 358 -15.06 32.46 -10.47
C TRP A 358 -15.81 33.09 -11.67
N PRO A 359 -16.23 34.36 -11.65
CA PRO A 359 -16.90 34.98 -12.80
C PRO A 359 -16.05 34.99 -14.07
N ARG A 360 -14.72 35.12 -13.93
CA ARG A 360 -13.79 35.11 -15.07
C ARG A 360 -13.64 33.71 -15.66
N ILE A 361 -13.49 32.69 -14.80
CA ILE A 361 -13.39 31.27 -15.19
C ILE A 361 -14.67 30.85 -15.93
N SER A 362 -15.83 31.05 -15.30
CA SER A 362 -17.12 30.67 -15.85
C SER A 362 -17.45 31.44 -17.13
N GLY A 363 -17.15 32.74 -17.18
CA GLY A 363 -17.32 33.57 -18.38
C GLY A 363 -16.47 33.11 -19.56
N ALA A 364 -15.19 32.78 -19.32
CA ALA A 364 -14.29 32.28 -20.36
C ALA A 364 -14.78 30.96 -20.98
N LEU A 365 -15.38 30.08 -20.17
CA LEU A 365 -15.84 28.76 -20.58
C LEU A 365 -17.33 28.69 -20.96
N ALA A 366 -18.06 29.81 -20.91
CA ALA A 366 -19.51 29.83 -21.11
C ALA A 366 -19.96 29.23 -22.47
N ALA A 367 -19.17 29.43 -23.53
CA ALA A 367 -19.47 28.89 -24.85
C ALA A 367 -19.17 27.39 -24.99
N SER A 368 -18.40 26.80 -24.08
CA SER A 368 -17.88 25.43 -24.23
C SER A 368 -18.95 24.34 -24.19
N GLY A 369 -20.09 24.60 -23.54
CA GLY A 369 -21.14 23.61 -23.29
C GLY A 369 -20.88 22.68 -22.09
N ALA A 370 -19.76 22.84 -21.38
CA ALA A 370 -19.49 22.10 -20.14
C ALA A 370 -20.43 22.53 -19.00
N THR A 371 -20.69 21.60 -18.07
CA THR A 371 -21.24 21.94 -16.76
C THR A 371 -20.12 22.45 -15.87
N LEU A 372 -20.23 23.68 -15.39
CA LEU A 372 -19.18 24.34 -14.59
C LEU A 372 -19.63 24.46 -13.14
N THR A 373 -18.82 23.95 -12.21
CA THR A 373 -19.07 24.04 -10.76
C THR A 373 -17.94 24.78 -10.06
N GLN A 374 -18.28 25.79 -9.26
CA GLN A 374 -17.34 26.38 -8.31
C GLN A 374 -17.27 25.52 -7.06
N VAL A 375 -16.06 25.15 -6.66
CA VAL A 375 -15.75 24.68 -5.32
C VAL A 375 -15.11 25.86 -4.61
N ASP A 376 -15.89 26.58 -3.79
CA ASP A 376 -15.41 27.79 -3.12
C ASP A 376 -14.32 27.46 -2.11
N ILE A 377 -13.09 27.89 -2.40
CA ILE A 377 -11.91 27.63 -1.56
C ILE A 377 -11.93 28.42 -0.25
N GLY A 378 -12.81 29.42 -0.13
CA GLY A 378 -13.07 30.13 1.13
C GLY A 378 -13.90 29.31 2.12
N VAL A 379 -14.51 28.21 1.68
CA VAL A 379 -15.36 27.33 2.49
C VAL A 379 -14.66 25.99 2.70
N PRO A 380 -14.31 25.61 3.94
CA PRO A 380 -13.74 24.29 4.21
C PRO A 380 -14.66 23.15 3.79
N ILE A 381 -14.09 22.06 3.25
CA ILE A 381 -14.86 20.90 2.80
C ILE A 381 -15.06 19.93 3.97
N PRO A 382 -16.29 19.75 4.49
CA PRO A 382 -16.52 18.86 5.62
C PRO A 382 -16.35 17.38 5.23
N PRO A 383 -16.00 16.49 6.16
CA PRO A 383 -15.94 15.06 5.90
C PRO A 383 -17.33 14.51 5.61
N HIS A 384 -17.39 13.44 4.82
CA HIS A 384 -18.64 12.73 4.60
C HIS A 384 -18.94 11.80 5.79
N PRO A 385 -20.18 11.76 6.33
CA PRO A 385 -20.53 10.89 7.46
C PRO A 385 -20.21 9.41 7.22
N ASP A 386 -20.47 8.90 6.01
CA ASP A 386 -20.15 7.51 5.63
C ASP A 386 -18.65 7.17 5.58
N ASP A 387 -17.78 8.18 5.43
CA ASP A 387 -16.34 7.97 5.47
C ASP A 387 -15.86 7.95 6.93
N LEU A 388 -16.43 8.83 7.77
CA LEU A 388 -16.14 8.87 9.21
C LEU A 388 -16.43 7.53 9.90
N SER A 389 -17.52 6.85 9.52
CA SER A 389 -17.90 5.56 10.10
C SER A 389 -16.95 4.42 9.73
N LYS A 390 -16.14 4.58 8.68
CA LYS A 390 -15.15 3.61 8.22
C LYS A 390 -13.74 3.90 8.73
N LEU A 391 -13.52 5.07 9.32
CA LEU A 391 -12.21 5.41 9.87
C LEU A 391 -11.92 4.51 11.07
N PRO A 392 -10.69 3.97 11.18
CA PRO A 392 -10.29 3.25 12.37
C PRO A 392 -10.24 4.19 13.59
N SER A 393 -10.27 3.59 14.78
CA SER A 393 -10.00 4.31 16.02
C SER A 393 -8.56 4.84 16.06
N GLU A 394 -8.34 5.89 16.84
CA GLU A 394 -6.99 6.35 17.15
C GLU A 394 -6.17 5.24 17.81
N ARG A 395 -4.87 5.24 17.55
CA ARG A 395 -3.91 4.36 18.19
C ARG A 395 -3.43 4.97 19.50
N THR A 396 -3.09 4.11 20.45
CA THR A 396 -2.47 4.50 21.72
C THR A 396 -1.00 4.13 21.71
N VAL A 397 -0.19 4.91 22.43
CA VAL A 397 1.21 4.55 22.68
C VAL A 397 1.22 3.38 23.65
N ASP A 398 1.97 2.33 23.34
CA ASP A 398 2.17 1.17 24.20
C ASP A 398 2.67 1.63 25.59
N PRO A 399 2.07 1.17 26.69
CA PRO A 399 2.50 1.56 28.04
C PRO A 399 4.00 1.31 28.32
N ALA A 400 4.62 0.33 27.66
CA ALA A 400 6.06 0.08 27.78
C ALA A 400 6.92 1.20 27.17
N CYS A 401 6.34 2.02 26.29
CA CYS A 401 6.96 3.16 25.64
C CYS A 401 6.55 4.51 26.23
N ALA A 402 5.63 4.53 27.20
CA ALA A 402 5.26 5.77 27.87
C ALA A 402 6.48 6.35 28.61
N PRO A 403 6.69 7.68 28.57
CA PRO A 403 7.70 8.30 29.42
C PRO A 403 7.38 7.95 30.88
N VAL A 404 8.33 7.31 31.56
CA VAL A 404 8.22 7.10 33.00
C VAL A 404 8.29 8.49 33.62
N ASP A 405 7.17 8.98 34.16
CA ASP A 405 7.15 10.20 34.96
C ASP A 405 8.22 10.04 36.05
N ARG A 406 9.33 10.76 35.91
CA ARG A 406 10.47 10.71 36.83
C ARG A 406 10.34 11.75 37.93
#